data_AF-A0A163KC03-F1
#
_entry.id   AF-A0A163KC03-F1
#
_cell.length_a   1.000
_cell.length_b   1.000
_cell.length_c   1.000
_cell.angle_alpha   90.00
_cell.angle_beta   90.00
_cell.angle_gamma   90.00
#
_symmetry.space_group_name_H-M   'P 1'
#
loop_
_entity.id
_entity.type
_entity.pdbx_description
1 polymer ?
#
loop_
_entity_poly.entity_id
_entity_poly.type
_entity_poly.pdbx_seq_one_letter_code
_entity_poly.pdbx_strand_id
1 'polypeptide(L)'
;MPFVKQQKNKAYFKRYQVKYRRRREGKTDYYARKRLVVQAKNKYNSPKYRLVVRFTNKDIVCQIVYAKLQGDFVLSAAYAHELPRFGIKGGLTNWAAAYATGLLLARRTLTKLGLADKYEGVTEADGALTMTEANEEGPPHEAIRADPVHKPVEKKALPAKPYRRPQRLNKKQRDAKVAEKIAAFHKDE
;
A
#
# COMPACT_ATOMS: atom_id res chain seq x y z
N MET A 1 -26.52 24.67 33.84
CA MET A 1 -25.88 24.21 32.59
C MET A 1 -24.42 24.65 32.62
N PRO A 2 -23.43 23.77 32.40
CA PRO A 2 -22.03 24.17 32.46
C PRO A 2 -21.69 25.13 31.31
N PHE A 3 -21.21 26.33 31.65
CA PHE A 3 -20.74 27.34 30.69
C PHE A 3 -19.35 26.96 30.17
N VAL A 4 -19.28 26.22 29.06
CA VAL A 4 -18.00 25.91 28.40
C VAL A 4 -17.72 26.93 27.30
N LYS A 5 -16.60 27.65 27.41
CA LYS A 5 -16.15 28.58 26.36
C LYS A 5 -15.94 27.83 25.04
N GLN A 6 -16.55 28.33 23.96
CA GLN A 6 -16.41 27.72 22.63
C GLN A 6 -14.97 27.89 22.10
N GLN A 7 -14.20 26.80 22.10
CA GLN A 7 -12.81 26.79 21.63
C GLN A 7 -12.70 26.71 20.09
N LYS A 8 -13.53 25.88 19.44
CA LYS A 8 -13.54 25.70 17.98
C LYS A 8 -14.42 26.75 17.29
N ASN A 9 -13.98 28.01 17.36
CA ASN A 9 -14.66 29.15 16.76
C ASN A 9 -14.17 29.44 15.33
N LYS A 10 -14.74 30.45 14.67
CA LYS A 10 -14.33 30.87 13.31
C LYS A 10 -12.84 31.23 13.23
N ALA A 11 -12.29 31.86 14.27
CA ALA A 11 -10.88 32.25 14.32
C ALA A 11 -9.94 31.04 14.38
N TYR A 12 -10.33 29.97 15.09
CA TYR A 12 -9.60 28.70 15.14
C TYR A 12 -9.45 28.08 13.76
N PHE A 13 -10.56 27.89 13.03
CA PHE A 13 -10.52 27.26 11.71
C PHE A 13 -9.78 28.09 10.65
N LYS A 14 -9.77 29.42 10.77
CA LYS A 14 -8.97 30.30 9.90
C LYS A 14 -7.46 30.07 10.01
N ARG A 15 -6.96 29.60 11.16
CA ARG A 15 -5.53 29.37 11.42
C ARG A 15 -5.16 27.89 11.52
N TYR A 16 -6.13 26.99 11.35
CA TYR A 16 -5.92 25.57 11.54
C TYR A 16 -5.11 24.97 10.40
N GLN A 17 -3.85 24.62 10.65
CA GLN A 17 -3.00 23.96 9.67
C GLN A 17 -3.23 22.45 9.68
N VAL A 18 -3.81 21.96 8.58
CA VAL A 18 -4.13 20.55 8.39
C VAL A 18 -2.85 19.76 8.12
N LYS A 19 -2.64 18.67 8.88
CA LYS A 19 -1.53 17.73 8.62
C LYS A 19 -1.77 16.93 7.34
N TYR A 20 -0.71 16.35 6.76
CA TYR A 20 -0.82 15.50 5.56
C TYR A 20 -1.90 14.42 5.69
N ARG A 21 -2.60 14.11 4.58
CA ARG A 21 -3.74 13.18 4.57
C ARG A 21 -3.44 11.85 5.28
N ARG A 22 -2.32 11.19 4.94
CA ARG A 22 -1.96 9.90 5.56
C ARG A 22 -1.57 10.00 7.05
N ARG A 23 -1.12 11.18 7.49
CA ARG A 23 -0.86 11.45 8.92
C ARG A 23 -2.17 11.60 9.69
N ARG A 24 -3.17 12.27 9.10
CA ARG A 24 -4.54 12.39 9.65
C ARG A 24 -5.24 11.03 9.74
N GLU A 25 -5.02 10.16 8.75
CA GLU A 25 -5.52 8.78 8.78
C GLU A 25 -4.68 7.85 9.69
N GLY A 26 -3.58 8.31 10.27
CA GLY A 26 -2.70 7.49 11.12
C GLY A 26 -1.92 6.38 10.40
N LYS A 27 -1.89 6.36 9.06
CA LYS A 27 -1.35 5.24 8.27
C LYS A 27 0.14 5.36 7.93
N THR A 28 0.79 6.48 8.27
CA THR A 28 2.17 6.72 7.89
C THR A 28 2.88 7.62 8.89
N ASP A 29 4.01 7.14 9.38
CA ASP A 29 5.02 7.96 10.00
C ASP A 29 5.93 8.55 8.91
N TYR A 30 5.89 9.88 8.77
CA TYR A 30 6.68 10.60 7.78
C TYR A 30 8.14 10.76 8.20
N TYR A 31 8.46 10.70 9.49
CA TYR A 31 9.82 10.81 9.98
C TYR A 31 10.64 9.58 9.59
N ALA A 32 10.14 8.38 9.94
CA ALA A 32 10.72 7.11 9.49
C ALA A 32 10.72 7.00 7.96
N ARG A 33 9.62 7.36 7.28
CA ARG A 33 9.53 7.28 5.83
C ARG A 33 10.58 8.15 5.12
N LYS A 34 10.83 9.38 5.60
CA LYS A 34 11.87 10.27 5.02
C LYS A 34 13.23 9.56 5.02
N ARG A 35 13.63 8.96 6.14
CA ARG A 35 14.93 8.27 6.28
C ARG A 35 15.02 7.01 5.40
N LEU A 36 13.93 6.27 5.29
CA LEU A 36 13.88 5.05 4.47
C LEU A 36 13.93 5.35 2.97
N VAL A 37 13.25 6.41 2.51
CA VAL A 37 13.11 6.73 1.08
C VAL A 37 14.27 7.53 0.52
N VAL A 38 14.89 8.40 1.31
CA VAL A 38 16.00 9.24 0.83
C VAL A 38 17.16 8.36 0.36
N GLN A 39 17.55 8.58 -0.90
CA GLN A 39 18.69 7.97 -1.55
C GLN A 39 19.82 9.01 -1.71
N ALA A 40 21.06 8.54 -1.72
CA ALA A 40 22.20 9.40 -1.99
C ALA A 40 22.09 9.99 -3.42
N LYS A 41 22.22 11.30 -3.56
CA LYS A 41 21.97 12.01 -4.83
C LYS A 41 22.95 11.62 -5.94
N ASN A 42 24.15 11.18 -5.59
CA ASN A 42 25.15 10.65 -6.51
C ASN A 42 24.74 9.31 -7.15
N LYS A 43 23.71 8.64 -6.65
CA LYS A 43 23.14 7.43 -7.27
C LYS A 43 22.04 7.76 -8.29
N TYR A 44 21.79 9.05 -8.55
CA TYR A 44 20.87 9.57 -9.55
C TYR A 44 19.50 8.86 -9.52
N ASN A 45 19.16 8.14 -10.58
CA ASN A 45 17.85 7.48 -10.75
C ASN A 45 17.83 6.04 -10.18
N SER A 46 18.85 5.62 -9.45
CA SER A 46 18.89 4.31 -8.82
C SER A 46 17.78 4.19 -7.76
N PRO A 47 16.82 3.26 -7.94
CA PRO A 47 15.72 3.11 -7.01
C PRO A 47 16.20 2.53 -5.68
N LYS A 48 15.77 3.15 -4.57
CA LYS A 48 15.95 2.58 -3.23
C LYS A 48 14.76 1.68 -2.90
N TYR A 49 14.98 0.37 -2.95
CA TYR A 49 13.97 -0.62 -2.61
C TYR A 49 13.81 -0.73 -1.08
N ARG A 50 12.57 -0.94 -0.65
CA ARG A 50 12.23 -1.24 0.75
C ARG A 50 11.22 -2.37 0.80
N LEU A 51 11.35 -3.21 1.81
CA LEU A 51 10.38 -4.23 2.14
C LEU A 51 9.28 -3.62 3.02
N VAL A 52 8.05 -3.61 2.51
CA VAL A 52 6.86 -3.16 3.23
C VAL A 52 6.15 -4.40 3.77
N VAL A 53 6.23 -4.61 5.09
CA VAL A 53 5.49 -5.64 5.81
C VAL A 53 4.33 -5.00 6.55
N ARG A 54 3.11 -5.52 6.39
CA ARG A 54 1.90 -5.03 7.04
C ARG A 54 1.07 -6.20 7.53
N PHE A 55 0.80 -6.21 8.82
CA PHE A 55 -0.18 -7.11 9.42
C PHE A 55 -1.55 -6.43 9.41
N THR A 56 -2.55 -7.16 8.94
CA THR A 56 -3.96 -6.86 9.16
C THR A 56 -4.52 -7.87 10.15
N ASN A 57 -5.79 -7.73 10.54
CA ASN A 57 -6.39 -8.62 11.53
C ASN A 57 -6.40 -10.10 11.11
N LYS A 58 -6.37 -10.40 9.81
CA LYS A 58 -6.51 -11.78 9.28
C LYS A 58 -5.55 -12.12 8.13
N ASP A 59 -4.66 -11.20 7.75
CA ASP A 59 -3.78 -11.36 6.60
C ASP A 59 -2.45 -10.63 6.80
N ILE A 60 -1.40 -11.13 6.17
CA ILE A 60 -0.07 -10.53 6.13
C ILE A 60 0.19 -10.08 4.70
N VAL A 61 0.62 -8.83 4.55
CA VAL A 61 0.96 -8.23 3.26
C VAL A 61 2.45 -7.91 3.24
N CYS A 62 3.16 -8.51 2.29
CA CYS A 62 4.59 -8.30 2.08
C CYS A 62 4.80 -7.77 0.66
N GLN A 63 5.49 -6.63 0.50
CA GLN A 63 5.69 -5.99 -0.80
C GLN A 63 7.10 -5.41 -0.92
N ILE A 64 7.74 -5.58 -2.07
CA ILE A 64 8.95 -4.81 -2.42
C ILE A 64 8.52 -3.55 -3.15
N VAL A 65 8.88 -2.40 -2.59
CA VAL A 65 8.40 -1.09 -3.05
C VAL A 65 9.57 -0.13 -3.18
N TYR A 66 9.53 0.73 -4.19
CA TYR A 66 10.45 1.85 -4.32
C TYR A 66 9.66 3.14 -4.56
N ALA A 67 10.24 4.29 -4.18
CA ALA A 67 9.55 5.57 -4.28
C ALA A 67 9.81 6.25 -5.64
N LYS A 68 8.76 6.80 -6.25
CA LYS A 68 8.82 7.80 -7.31
C LYS A 68 8.06 9.06 -6.90
N LEU A 69 8.22 10.14 -7.66
CA LEU A 69 7.56 11.43 -7.39
C LEU A 69 6.02 11.33 -7.45
N GLN A 70 5.49 10.62 -8.45
CA GLN A 70 4.05 10.42 -8.60
C GLN A 70 3.45 9.53 -7.51
N GLY A 71 4.25 8.63 -6.96
CA GLY A 71 3.82 7.64 -5.98
C GLY A 71 4.82 6.51 -5.82
N ASP A 72 4.54 5.61 -4.89
CA ASP A 72 5.33 4.41 -4.69
C ASP A 72 4.98 3.35 -5.75
N PHE A 73 5.99 2.71 -6.32
CA PHE A 73 5.83 1.64 -7.28
C PHE A 73 6.13 0.30 -6.61
N VAL A 74 5.23 -0.66 -6.79
CA VAL A 74 5.36 -2.02 -6.26
C VAL A 74 6.07 -2.87 -7.30
N LEU A 75 7.23 -3.43 -6.95
CA LEU A 75 7.96 -4.37 -7.80
C LEU A 75 7.29 -5.74 -7.80
N SER A 76 6.92 -6.21 -6.61
CA SER A 76 6.29 -7.50 -6.33
C SER A 76 5.48 -7.42 -5.03
N ALA A 77 4.52 -8.33 -4.89
CA ALA A 77 3.70 -8.48 -3.70
C ALA A 77 3.45 -9.96 -3.41
N ALA A 78 3.28 -10.30 -2.14
CA ALA A 78 2.83 -11.59 -1.65
C ALA A 78 1.88 -11.37 -0.47
N TYR A 79 0.92 -12.30 -0.31
CA TYR A 79 -0.12 -12.21 0.71
C TYR A 79 -0.28 -13.55 1.42
N ALA A 80 -0.68 -13.53 2.70
CA ALA A 80 -0.86 -14.78 3.45
C ALA A 80 -2.05 -15.60 2.94
N HIS A 81 -3.09 -14.95 2.40
CA HIS A 81 -4.21 -15.66 1.77
C HIS A 81 -3.84 -16.44 0.48
N GLU A 82 -2.62 -16.28 -0.04
CA GLU A 82 -2.09 -17.13 -1.12
C GLU A 82 -1.46 -18.42 -0.59
N LEU A 83 -1.07 -18.48 0.69
CA LEU A 83 -0.43 -19.64 1.32
C LEU A 83 -1.24 -20.95 1.29
N PRO A 84 -2.58 -20.95 1.31
CA PRO A 84 -3.36 -22.18 1.12
C PRO A 84 -3.05 -22.93 -0.17
N ARG A 85 -2.55 -22.24 -1.22
CA ARG A 85 -2.10 -22.87 -2.48
C ARG A 85 -0.82 -23.69 -2.31
N PHE A 86 -0.05 -23.40 -1.26
CA PHE A 86 1.22 -24.03 -0.93
C PHE A 86 1.10 -24.98 0.27
N GLY A 87 -0.12 -25.35 0.67
CA GLY A 87 -0.38 -26.34 1.72
C GLY A 87 -0.74 -25.77 3.10
N ILE A 88 -0.55 -24.46 3.35
CA ILE A 88 -0.87 -23.83 4.64
C ILE A 88 -2.33 -23.35 4.63
N LYS A 89 -3.26 -24.21 5.06
CA LYS A 89 -4.71 -23.96 4.98
C LYS A 89 -5.25 -23.02 6.05
N GLY A 90 -4.58 -22.89 7.20
CA GLY A 90 -5.03 -22.10 8.36
C GLY A 90 -3.89 -21.38 9.07
N GLY A 91 -4.23 -20.49 10.00
CA GLY A 91 -3.21 -19.79 10.80
C GLY A 91 -2.41 -18.73 10.04
N LEU A 92 -3.06 -17.98 9.14
CA LEU A 92 -2.39 -17.08 8.17
C LEU A 92 -1.71 -15.84 8.77
N THR A 93 -1.82 -15.62 10.08
CA THR A 93 -1.23 -14.46 10.78
C THR A 93 -0.23 -14.86 11.86
N ASN A 94 0.14 -16.14 11.94
CA ASN A 94 1.16 -16.60 12.88
C ASN A 94 2.58 -16.33 12.36
N TRP A 95 3.59 -16.65 13.18
CA TRP A 95 4.99 -16.45 12.82
C TRP A 95 5.41 -17.26 11.59
N ALA A 96 4.95 -18.51 11.47
CA ALA A 96 5.24 -19.39 10.33
C ALA A 96 4.66 -18.83 9.01
N ALA A 97 3.46 -18.27 9.03
CA ALA A 97 2.85 -17.61 7.87
C ALA A 97 3.59 -16.33 7.49
N ALA A 98 4.09 -15.56 8.48
CA ALA A 98 4.92 -14.39 8.22
C ALA A 98 6.23 -14.78 7.51
N TYR A 99 6.88 -15.85 7.98
CA TYR A 99 8.08 -16.39 7.34
C TYR A 99 7.78 -16.88 5.91
N ALA A 100 6.75 -17.71 5.74
CA ALA A 100 6.36 -18.26 4.44
C ALA A 100 5.98 -17.18 3.42
N THR A 101 5.26 -16.12 3.84
CA THR A 101 4.94 -14.99 2.96
C THR A 101 6.18 -14.18 2.56
N GLY A 102 7.16 -14.03 3.47
CA GLY A 102 8.45 -13.42 3.17
C GLY A 102 9.24 -14.24 2.14
N LEU A 103 9.34 -15.56 2.35
CA LEU A 103 9.99 -16.49 1.43
C LEU A 103 9.34 -16.48 0.04
N LEU A 104 8.00 -16.51 -0.01
CA LEU A 104 7.24 -16.43 -1.25
C LEU A 104 7.52 -15.13 -2.01
N LEU A 105 7.58 -14.00 -1.30
CA LEU A 105 7.92 -12.71 -1.91
C LEU A 105 9.34 -12.72 -2.47
N ALA A 106 10.31 -13.22 -1.71
CA ALA A 106 11.71 -13.29 -2.11
C ALA A 106 11.90 -14.13 -3.39
N ARG A 107 11.34 -15.34 -3.42
CA ARG A 107 11.37 -16.19 -4.63
C ARG A 107 10.70 -15.51 -5.82
N ARG A 108 9.50 -14.95 -5.63
CA ARG A 108 8.78 -14.22 -6.69
C ARG A 108 9.59 -13.04 -7.25
N THR A 109 10.37 -12.37 -6.42
CA THR A 109 11.22 -11.25 -6.86
C THR A 109 12.44 -11.71 -7.63
N LEU A 110 13.12 -12.75 -7.15
CA LEU A 110 14.31 -13.29 -7.80
C LEU A 110 13.94 -13.90 -9.16
N THR A 111 12.83 -14.65 -9.25
CA THR A 111 12.32 -15.18 -10.52
C THR A 111 11.99 -14.07 -11.49
N LYS A 112 11.34 -12.98 -11.02
CA LYS A 112 11.03 -11.82 -11.88
C LYS A 112 12.28 -11.11 -12.41
N LEU A 113 13.38 -11.16 -11.67
CA LEU A 113 14.66 -10.56 -12.05
C LEU A 113 15.59 -11.54 -12.79
N GLY A 114 15.20 -12.81 -12.98
CA GLY A 114 16.04 -13.85 -13.58
C GLY A 114 17.24 -14.24 -12.69
N LEU A 115 17.11 -14.12 -11.37
CA LEU A 115 18.16 -14.36 -10.39
C LEU A 115 17.83 -15.52 -9.43
N ALA A 116 16.79 -16.31 -9.75
CA ALA A 116 16.32 -17.38 -8.86
C ALA A 116 17.36 -18.48 -8.65
N ASP A 117 18.03 -18.90 -9.72
CA ASP A 117 19.01 -19.98 -9.70
C ASP A 117 20.36 -19.53 -9.11
N LYS A 118 20.71 -18.24 -9.27
CA LYS A 118 21.95 -17.67 -8.73
C LYS A 118 21.95 -17.52 -7.21
N TYR A 119 20.78 -17.30 -6.62
CA TYR A 119 20.61 -17.05 -5.19
C TYR A 119 19.54 -17.98 -4.63
N GLU A 120 19.92 -19.25 -4.45
CA GLU A 120 19.03 -20.23 -3.85
C GLU A 120 18.81 -19.99 -2.35
N GLY A 121 19.78 -19.39 -1.65
CA GLY A 121 19.69 -19.20 -0.20
C GLY A 121 19.80 -20.52 0.57
N VAL A 122 19.43 -20.52 1.85
CA VAL A 122 19.48 -21.72 2.69
C VAL A 122 18.27 -22.62 2.39
N THR A 123 18.52 -23.87 2.04
CA THR A 123 17.50 -24.87 1.73
C THR A 123 16.80 -25.42 2.98
N GLU A 124 17.58 -25.67 4.04
CA GLU A 124 17.09 -26.18 5.32
C GLU A 124 17.12 -25.08 6.39
N ALA A 125 15.97 -24.77 6.99
CA ALA A 125 15.83 -23.64 7.90
C ALA A 125 16.28 -24.02 9.33
N ASP A 126 17.56 -23.84 9.64
CA ASP A 126 18.11 -24.11 10.98
C ASP A 126 17.95 -22.95 11.97
N GLY A 127 17.45 -21.80 11.51
CA GLY A 127 17.27 -20.59 12.33
C GLY A 127 18.56 -19.83 12.65
N ALA A 128 19.72 -20.32 12.19
CA ALA A 128 21.00 -19.63 12.29
C ALA A 128 21.03 -18.35 11.42
N LEU A 129 21.67 -17.28 11.93
CA LEU A 129 21.81 -16.03 11.20
C LEU A 129 22.88 -16.19 10.11
N THR A 130 22.43 -16.34 8.86
CA THR A 130 23.30 -16.35 7.68
C THR A 130 22.88 -15.23 6.74
N MET A 131 23.87 -14.47 6.24
CA MET A 131 23.65 -13.41 5.26
C MET A 131 24.06 -13.93 3.88
N THR A 132 23.21 -13.75 2.88
CA THR A 132 23.56 -14.08 1.49
C THR A 132 24.53 -13.05 0.95
N GLU A 133 25.75 -13.47 0.64
CA GLU A 133 26.78 -12.62 0.04
C GLU A 133 26.58 -12.45 -1.48
N ALA A 134 27.26 -11.47 -2.04
CA ALA A 134 27.18 -11.19 -3.48
C ALA A 134 27.98 -12.24 -4.26
N ASN A 135 27.29 -12.99 -5.13
CA ASN A 135 27.94 -13.88 -6.10
C ASN A 135 28.78 -13.07 -7.10
N GLU A 136 29.99 -13.53 -7.44
CA GLU A 136 30.99 -12.78 -8.25
C GLU A 136 30.55 -12.55 -9.70
N GLU A 137 29.66 -13.41 -10.22
CA GLU A 137 29.07 -13.29 -11.55
C GLU A 137 27.82 -12.41 -11.54
N GLY A 138 27.99 -11.13 -11.88
CA GLY A 138 26.96 -10.08 -11.88
C GLY A 138 25.66 -10.38 -12.67
N PRO A 139 24.67 -9.47 -12.61
CA PRO A 139 23.32 -9.73 -13.12
C PRO A 139 23.29 -9.94 -14.64
N PRO A 140 22.43 -10.83 -15.17
CA PRO A 140 22.29 -11.06 -16.60
C PRO A 140 21.54 -9.88 -17.25
N HIS A 141 22.28 -8.83 -17.60
CA HIS A 141 21.75 -7.69 -18.36
C HIS A 141 21.36 -8.08 -19.81
N GLU A 142 21.74 -9.27 -20.27
CA GLU A 142 21.49 -9.77 -21.63
C GLU A 142 20.03 -10.14 -21.88
N ALA A 143 19.34 -10.79 -20.94
CA ALA A 143 17.95 -11.21 -21.13
C ALA A 143 16.96 -10.03 -21.22
N ILE A 144 17.26 -8.90 -20.56
CA ILE A 144 16.47 -7.66 -20.64
C ILE A 144 16.76 -6.91 -21.95
N ARG A 145 17.96 -7.06 -22.53
CA ARG A 145 18.33 -6.48 -23.83
C ARG A 145 17.75 -7.27 -25.00
N ALA A 146 17.59 -8.59 -24.85
CA ALA A 146 17.12 -9.48 -25.90
C ALA A 146 15.62 -9.35 -26.21
N ASP A 147 14.76 -9.09 -25.21
CA ASP A 147 13.32 -8.93 -25.47
C ASP A 147 12.62 -8.04 -24.39
N PRO A 148 12.57 -6.70 -24.59
CA PRO A 148 12.06 -5.76 -23.58
C PRO A 148 10.52 -5.61 -23.60
N VAL A 149 9.80 -6.35 -24.45
CA VAL A 149 8.38 -6.09 -24.71
C VAL A 149 7.50 -6.81 -23.68
N HIS A 150 6.78 -6.01 -22.89
CA HIS A 150 5.73 -6.48 -21.99
C HIS A 150 4.58 -7.11 -22.78
N LYS A 151 4.25 -8.39 -22.53
CA LYS A 151 3.02 -9.03 -23.03
C LYS A 151 1.82 -8.53 -22.22
N PRO A 152 0.93 -7.69 -22.78
CA PRO A 152 -0.26 -7.27 -22.08
C PRO A 152 -1.25 -8.44 -22.01
N VAL A 153 -1.70 -8.77 -20.80
CA VAL A 153 -2.83 -9.69 -20.62
C VAL A 153 -4.12 -8.91 -20.86
N GLU A 154 -4.86 -9.28 -21.88
CA GLU A 154 -6.18 -8.71 -22.14
C GLU A 154 -7.14 -9.10 -21.01
N LYS A 155 -7.48 -8.12 -20.16
CA LYS A 155 -8.57 -8.27 -19.20
C LYS A 155 -9.87 -7.93 -19.90
N LYS A 156 -10.79 -8.89 -19.99
CA LYS A 156 -12.18 -8.62 -20.37
C LYS A 156 -12.76 -7.55 -19.43
N ALA A 157 -13.26 -6.46 -20.02
CA ALA A 157 -13.92 -5.40 -19.27
C ALA A 157 -15.19 -5.96 -18.63
N LEU A 158 -15.16 -6.18 -17.32
CA LEU A 158 -16.37 -6.47 -16.56
C LEU A 158 -17.22 -5.19 -16.50
N PRO A 159 -18.55 -5.28 -16.65
CA PRO A 159 -19.41 -4.12 -16.50
C PRO A 159 -19.22 -3.52 -15.10
N ALA A 160 -19.03 -2.20 -15.05
CA ALA A 160 -18.84 -1.50 -13.78
C ALA A 160 -20.07 -1.73 -12.90
N LYS A 161 -19.90 -2.46 -11.79
CA LYS A 161 -20.97 -2.60 -10.79
C LYS A 161 -21.32 -1.18 -10.29
N PRO A 162 -22.58 -0.74 -10.36
CA PRO A 162 -22.96 0.58 -9.90
C PRO A 162 -22.68 0.68 -8.41
N TYR A 163 -21.73 1.54 -8.04
CA TYR A 163 -21.48 1.85 -6.64
C TYR A 163 -22.70 2.58 -6.09
N ARG A 164 -23.38 1.99 -5.10
CA ARG A 164 -24.43 2.64 -4.31
C ARG A 164 -23.81 3.69 -3.37
N ARG A 165 -23.16 4.70 -3.92
CA ARG A 165 -22.75 5.89 -3.15
C ARG A 165 -23.81 6.95 -3.37
N PRO A 166 -24.41 7.51 -2.29
CA PRO A 166 -25.31 8.62 -2.45
C PRO A 166 -24.57 9.76 -3.15
N GLN A 167 -25.10 10.20 -4.28
CA GLN A 167 -24.56 11.36 -4.97
C GLN A 167 -24.77 12.60 -4.10
N ARG A 168 -23.81 13.53 -4.12
CA ARG A 168 -23.97 14.81 -3.41
C ARG A 168 -25.19 15.53 -3.98
N LEU A 169 -26.07 16.00 -3.11
CA LEU A 169 -27.24 16.77 -3.51
C LEU A 169 -26.82 17.99 -4.33
N ASN A 170 -27.51 18.20 -5.44
CA ASN A 170 -27.35 19.41 -6.23
C ASN A 170 -27.84 20.63 -5.42
N LYS A 171 -27.40 21.84 -5.78
CA LYS A 171 -27.84 23.10 -5.18
C LYS A 171 -29.36 23.21 -5.15
N LYS A 172 -30.04 23.02 -6.29
CA LYS A 172 -31.51 23.06 -6.41
C LYS A 172 -32.21 22.11 -5.43
N GLN A 173 -31.68 20.89 -5.27
CA GLN A 173 -32.24 19.91 -4.34
C GLN A 173 -32.05 20.31 -2.87
N ARG A 174 -30.96 21.01 -2.54
CA ARG A 174 -30.74 21.55 -1.18
C ARG A 174 -31.68 22.71 -0.91
N ASP A 175 -31.81 23.63 -1.86
CA ASP A 175 -32.66 24.82 -1.75
C ASP A 175 -34.14 24.40 -1.62
N ALA A 176 -34.60 23.45 -2.44
CA ALA A 176 -35.94 22.88 -2.34
C ALA A 176 -36.20 22.24 -0.97
N LYS A 177 -35.26 21.43 -0.45
CA LYS A 177 -35.38 20.84 0.90
C LYS A 177 -35.43 21.88 2.02
N VAL A 178 -34.74 23.00 1.86
CA VAL A 178 -34.80 24.11 2.83
C VAL A 178 -36.17 24.77 2.78
N ALA A 179 -36.66 25.07 1.58
CA ALA A 179 -37.99 25.67 1.39
C ALA A 179 -39.11 24.76 1.93
N GLU A 180 -39.08 23.47 1.62
CA GLU A 180 -40.02 22.47 2.14
C GLU A 180 -40.01 22.42 3.67
N LYS A 181 -38.82 22.47 4.30
CA LYS A 181 -38.71 22.47 5.77
C LYS A 181 -39.26 23.73 6.41
N ILE A 182 -39.01 24.90 5.81
CA ILE A 182 -39.55 26.17 6.30
C ILE A 182 -41.08 26.16 6.17
N ALA A 183 -41.61 25.70 5.03
CA ALA A 183 -43.04 25.62 4.79
C ALA A 183 -43.75 24.60 5.71
N ALA A 184 -43.10 23.49 6.04
CA ALA A 184 -43.62 22.53 7.01
C ALA A 184 -43.66 23.11 8.43
N PHE A 185 -42.62 23.84 8.85
CA PHE A 185 -42.57 24.45 10.18
C PHE A 185 -43.71 25.47 10.40
N HIS A 186 -43.97 26.33 9.41
CA HIS A 186 -45.05 27.32 9.48
C HIS A 186 -46.45 26.76 9.19
N LYS A 187 -46.59 25.45 8.92
CA LYS A 187 -47.89 24.78 8.77
C LYS A 187 -48.46 24.25 10.09
N ASP A 188 -47.59 24.08 11.09
CA ASP A 188 -47.94 23.56 12.42
C ASP A 188 -48.16 24.69 13.46
N GLU A 189 -47.98 25.96 13.05
CA GLU A 189 -48.40 27.19 13.78
C GLU A 189 -49.78 27.64 13.31
#